data_AF-A0A838MUU8-F1
#
_entry.id   AF-A0A838MUU8-F1
#
_cell.length_a   1.000
_cell.length_b   1.000
_cell.length_c   1.000
_cell.angle_alpha   90.00
_cell.angle_beta   90.00
_cell.angle_gamma   90.00
#
_symmetry.space_group_name_H-M   'P 1'
#
loop_
_entity.id
_entity.type
_entity.pdbx_description
1 polymer ?
#
loop_
_entity_poly.entity_id
_entity_poly.type
_entity_poly.pdbx_seq_one_letter_code
_entity_poly.pdbx_strand_id
1 'polypeptide(L)'
;MPTIKVGDTQLYYEAHGAGESLVLIPGFGFGVWMWFKQVPALAQKFRTIVFDPRGIGCSSKPTQPFSIRTLADDVAALFDALALERAHVLGASFGGFVAQEFAIVVYE
;
A
#
# COMPACT_ATOMS: atom_id res chain seq x y z
N MET A 1 -3.37 -16.46 0.39
CA MET A 1 -3.51 -15.02 0.69
C MET A 1 -2.38 -14.32 -0.04
N PRO A 2 -2.66 -13.39 -0.97
CA PRO A 2 -1.63 -12.95 -1.89
C PRO A 2 -0.64 -12.05 -1.15
N THR A 3 0.62 -12.48 -1.13
CA THR A 3 1.75 -11.68 -0.65
C THR A 3 2.62 -11.34 -1.85
N ILE A 4 3.23 -10.15 -1.81
CA ILE A 4 4.29 -9.78 -2.74
C ILE A 4 5.62 -9.73 -1.99
N LYS A 5 6.70 -10.03 -2.70
CA LYS A 5 8.06 -9.87 -2.18
C LYS A 5 8.57 -8.48 -2.55
N VAL A 6 9.02 -7.73 -1.57
CA VAL A 6 9.67 -6.43 -1.74
C VAL A 6 11.04 -6.50 -1.07
N GLY A 7 12.11 -6.58 -1.86
CA GLY A 7 13.45 -6.83 -1.31
C GLY A 7 13.50 -8.10 -0.44
N ASP A 8 13.73 -7.92 0.86
CA ASP A 8 13.75 -8.98 1.89
C ASP A 8 12.43 -9.09 2.69
N THR A 9 11.45 -8.22 2.43
CA THR A 9 10.15 -8.20 3.12
C THR A 9 9.05 -8.84 2.27
N GLN A 10 8.01 -9.35 2.94
CA GLN A 10 6.77 -9.78 2.28
C GLN A 10 5.62 -8.87 2.72
N LEU A 11 4.89 -8.33 1.74
CA LEU A 11 3.72 -7.50 1.98
C LEU A 11 2.46 -8.26 1.61
N TYR A 12 1.53 -8.37 2.56
CA TYR A 12 0.18 -8.83 2.30
C TYR A 12 -0.62 -7.71 1.63
N TYR A 13 -1.41 -8.07 0.62
CA TYR A 13 -2.32 -7.13 -0.04
C TYR A 13 -3.63 -7.81 -0.41
N GLU A 14 -4.63 -6.98 -0.74
CA GLU A 14 -5.88 -7.40 -1.35
C GLU A 14 -6.22 -6.44 -2.48
N ALA A 15 -6.84 -6.98 -3.53
CA ALA A 15 -7.35 -6.20 -4.65
C ALA A 15 -8.85 -6.50 -4.83
N HIS A 16 -9.65 -5.44 -4.83
CA HIS A 16 -11.11 -5.51 -4.88
C HIS A 16 -11.64 -4.68 -6.03
N GLY A 17 -12.65 -5.19 -6.73
CA GLY A 17 -13.23 -4.48 -7.87
C GLY A 17 -12.35 -4.49 -9.13
N ALA A 18 -12.65 -3.60 -10.05
CA ALA A 18 -12.01 -3.48 -11.36
C ALA A 18 -12.01 -2.01 -11.83
N GLY A 19 -11.29 -1.71 -12.92
CA GLY A 19 -11.17 -0.36 -13.47
C GLY A 19 -9.84 0.30 -13.11
N GLU A 20 -9.83 1.64 -13.03
CA GLU A 20 -8.65 2.40 -12.63
C GLU A 20 -8.19 1.99 -11.22
N SER A 21 -6.87 1.88 -11.04
CA SER A 21 -6.29 1.46 -9.77
C SER A 21 -6.33 2.60 -8.74
N LEU A 22 -6.69 2.23 -7.51
CA LEU A 22 -6.66 3.11 -6.35
C LEU A 22 -5.95 2.38 -5.21
N VAL A 23 -4.79 2.88 -4.79
CA VAL A 23 -3.96 2.31 -3.72
C VAL A 23 -4.19 3.07 -2.42
N LEU A 24 -4.54 2.35 -1.35
CA LEU A 24 -4.86 2.90 -0.04
C LEU A 24 -3.71 2.62 0.94
N ILE A 25 -3.06 3.67 1.43
CA ILE A 25 -1.98 3.60 2.42
C ILE A 25 -2.59 3.89 3.81
N PRO A 26 -2.62 2.91 4.72
CA PRO A 26 -3.27 3.06 6.02
C PRO A 26 -2.52 4.02 6.96
N GLY A 27 -3.20 4.41 8.05
CA GLY A 27 -2.59 5.16 9.13
C GLY A 27 -1.62 4.33 9.98
N PHE A 28 -0.91 5.01 10.89
CA PHE A 28 0.09 4.37 11.74
C PHE A 28 -0.50 3.24 12.58
N GLY A 29 0.11 2.06 12.54
CA GLY A 29 -0.34 0.89 13.30
C GLY A 29 -1.55 0.16 12.70
N PHE A 30 -2.06 0.61 11.55
CA PHE A 30 -3.21 0.00 10.88
C PHE A 30 -2.79 -0.73 9.59
N GLY A 31 -3.50 -1.81 9.27
CA GLY A 31 -3.39 -2.56 8.02
C GLY A 31 -4.70 -2.53 7.23
N VAL A 32 -4.93 -3.57 6.42
CA VAL A 32 -6.09 -3.66 5.52
C VAL A 32 -7.44 -3.48 6.24
N TRP A 33 -7.53 -3.89 7.52
CA TRP A 33 -8.75 -3.84 8.31
C TRP A 33 -9.27 -2.42 8.56
N MET A 34 -8.43 -1.40 8.45
CA MET A 34 -8.87 0.00 8.56
C MET A 34 -9.91 0.35 7.50
N TRP A 35 -9.88 -0.32 6.35
CA TRP A 35 -10.65 0.03 5.17
C TRP A 35 -11.94 -0.76 4.99
N PHE A 36 -12.37 -1.54 5.99
CA PHE A 36 -13.50 -2.46 5.86
C PHE A 36 -14.81 -1.80 5.41
N LYS A 37 -15.02 -0.51 5.70
CA LYS A 37 -16.19 0.27 5.23
C LYS A 37 -15.97 0.96 3.88
N GLN A 38 -14.73 1.30 3.55
CA GLN A 38 -14.39 2.04 2.33
C GLN A 38 -14.27 1.11 1.13
N VAL A 39 -13.67 -0.07 1.31
CA VAL A 39 -13.44 -1.03 0.22
C VAL A 39 -14.73 -1.39 -0.53
N PRO A 40 -15.86 -1.75 0.14
CA PRO A 40 -17.09 -2.10 -0.58
C PRO A 40 -17.64 -0.97 -1.46
N ALA A 41 -17.46 0.29 -1.05
CA ALA A 41 -17.94 1.45 -1.79
C ALA A 41 -16.98 1.84 -2.93
N LEU A 42 -15.67 1.82 -2.68
CA LEU A 42 -14.65 2.20 -3.67
C LEU A 42 -14.49 1.13 -4.76
N ALA A 43 -14.60 -0.15 -4.41
CA ALA A 43 -14.49 -1.27 -5.34
C ALA A 43 -15.59 -1.31 -6.41
N GLN A 44 -16.68 -0.54 -6.23
CA GLN A 44 -17.71 -0.37 -7.26
C GLN A 44 -17.21 0.49 -8.44
N LYS A 45 -16.15 1.26 -8.26
CA LYS A 45 -15.63 2.23 -9.25
C LYS A 45 -14.16 2.02 -9.63
N PHE A 46 -13.38 1.48 -8.70
CA PHE A 46 -11.94 1.32 -8.84
C PHE A 46 -11.49 -0.11 -8.59
N ARG A 47 -10.37 -0.50 -9.19
CA ARG A 47 -9.55 -1.61 -8.69
C ARG A 47 -8.87 -1.12 -7.41
N THR A 48 -9.55 -1.31 -6.28
CA THR A 48 -9.12 -0.83 -4.96
C THR A 48 -8.10 -1.80 -4.37
N ILE A 49 -6.89 -1.32 -4.14
CA ILE A 49 -5.77 -2.08 -3.62
C ILE A 49 -5.50 -1.60 -2.18
N VAL A 50 -5.62 -2.52 -1.23
CA VAL A 50 -5.25 -2.30 0.17
C VAL A 50 -4.12 -3.25 0.53
N PHE A 51 -3.25 -2.85 1.45
CA PHE A 51 -2.14 -3.68 1.90
C PHE A 51 -1.83 -3.46 3.36
N ASP A 52 -1.14 -4.43 3.94
CA ASP A 52 -0.53 -4.30 5.26
C ASP A 52 0.90 -3.75 5.08
N PRO A 53 1.24 -2.58 5.64
CA PRO A 53 2.62 -2.10 5.62
C PRO A 53 3.56 -3.08 6.33
N ARG A 54 4.86 -3.05 6.01
CA ARG A 54 5.86 -3.78 6.80
C ARG A 54 5.71 -3.46 8.30
N GLY A 55 5.85 -4.47 9.15
CA GLY A 55 5.60 -4.36 10.59
C GLY A 55 4.15 -4.60 11.02
N ILE A 56 3.20 -4.67 10.09
CA ILE A 56 1.75 -4.70 10.39
C ILE A 56 1.10 -5.99 9.87
N GLY A 57 0.06 -6.45 10.57
CA GLY A 57 -0.88 -7.46 10.06
C GLY A 57 -0.23 -8.75 9.58
N CYS A 58 -0.55 -9.16 8.36
CA CYS A 58 -0.02 -10.35 7.70
C CYS A 58 1.32 -10.12 6.97
N SER A 59 1.81 -8.88 6.93
CA SER A 59 3.13 -8.57 6.38
C SER A 59 4.27 -8.95 7.33
N SER A 60 5.47 -9.07 6.75
CA SER A 60 6.72 -9.28 7.48
C SER A 60 6.93 -8.19 8.54
N LYS A 61 7.53 -8.59 9.67
CA LYS A 61 7.80 -7.73 10.83
C LYS A 61 9.31 -7.63 11.07
N PRO A 62 10.02 -6.85 10.24
CA PRO A 62 11.45 -6.68 10.41
C PRO A 62 11.74 -6.05 11.78
N THR A 63 12.85 -6.43 12.39
CA THR A 63 13.29 -5.89 13.69
C THR A 63 14.15 -4.63 13.51
N GLN A 64 14.66 -4.41 12.30
CA GLN A 64 15.44 -3.24 11.94
C GLN A 64 14.54 -2.01 11.81
N PRO A 65 14.98 -0.83 12.26
CA PRO A 65 14.27 0.41 12.01
C PRO A 65 14.10 0.66 10.50
N PHE A 66 12.96 1.24 10.13
CA PHE A 66 12.68 1.66 8.75
C PHE A 66 12.10 3.08 8.75
N SER A 67 12.30 3.80 7.64
CA SER A 67 11.90 5.20 7.49
C SER A 67 10.62 5.35 6.65
N ILE A 68 10.11 6.58 6.53
CA ILE A 68 9.05 6.91 5.57
C ILE A 68 9.49 6.57 4.13
N ARG A 69 10.76 6.83 3.79
CA ARG A 69 11.32 6.46 2.49
C ARG A 69 11.24 4.96 2.24
N THR A 70 11.63 4.15 3.23
CA THR A 70 11.52 2.68 3.12
C THR A 70 10.07 2.22 2.88
N LEU A 71 9.09 2.88 3.52
CA LEU A 71 7.67 2.60 3.30
C LEU A 71 7.16 3.09 1.94
N ALA A 72 7.73 4.16 1.39
CA ALA A 72 7.43 4.63 0.05
C ALA A 72 8.00 3.67 -1.01
N ASP A 73 9.22 3.17 -0.80
CA ASP A 73 9.84 2.15 -1.65
C ASP A 73 9.00 0.84 -1.65
N ASP A 74 8.37 0.51 -0.52
CA ASP A 74 7.38 -0.60 -0.44
C ASP A 74 6.19 -0.39 -1.36
N VAL A 75 5.67 0.84 -1.42
CA VAL A 75 4.54 1.18 -2.30
C VAL A 75 4.99 1.12 -3.76
N ALA A 76 6.21 1.56 -4.09
CA ALA A 76 6.77 1.42 -5.43
C ALA A 76 6.90 -0.04 -5.85
N ALA A 77 7.44 -0.90 -4.98
CA ALA A 77 7.53 -2.33 -5.27
C ALA A 77 6.14 -3.01 -5.37
N LEU A 78 5.12 -2.49 -4.67
CA LEU A 78 3.73 -2.91 -4.86
C LEU A 78 3.21 -2.53 -6.25
N PHE A 79 3.57 -1.36 -6.77
CA PHE A 79 3.25 -0.97 -8.15
C PHE A 79 3.92 -1.91 -9.16
N ASP A 80 5.22 -2.17 -9.00
CA ASP A 80 5.97 -3.08 -9.88
C ASP A 80 5.38 -4.49 -9.88
N ALA A 81 5.15 -5.05 -8.69
CA ALA A 81 4.62 -6.41 -8.54
C ALA A 81 3.20 -6.58 -9.10
N LEU A 82 2.40 -5.51 -9.10
CA LEU A 82 1.04 -5.50 -9.62
C LEU A 82 0.93 -4.94 -11.05
N ALA A 83 2.07 -4.64 -11.67
CA ALA A 83 2.19 -4.02 -12.99
C ALA A 83 1.32 -2.74 -13.13
N LEU A 84 1.38 -1.86 -12.12
CA LEU A 84 0.66 -0.60 -12.11
C LEU A 84 1.52 0.48 -12.75
N GLU A 85 1.15 0.93 -13.95
CA GLU A 85 1.80 2.10 -14.57
C GLU A 85 1.37 3.40 -13.88
N ARG A 86 0.09 3.51 -13.52
CA ARG A 86 -0.49 4.66 -12.81
C ARG A 86 -1.62 4.20 -11.90
N ALA A 87 -1.81 4.90 -10.79
CA ALA A 87 -2.94 4.72 -9.89
C ALA A 87 -3.26 6.02 -9.14
N HIS A 88 -4.50 6.15 -8.68
CA HIS A 88 -4.80 7.07 -7.60
C HIS A 88 -4.18 6.57 -6.29
N VAL A 89 -3.70 7.47 -5.45
CA VAL A 89 -3.12 7.12 -4.14
C VAL A 89 -3.84 7.89 -3.05
N LEU A 90 -4.32 7.17 -2.04
CA LEU A 90 -4.97 7.74 -0.85
C LEU A 90 -4.16 7.35 0.39
N GLY A 91 -3.52 8.32 1.02
CA GLY A 91 -2.85 8.14 2.30
C GLY A 91 -3.65 8.71 3.46
N ALA A 92 -3.87 7.93 4.52
CA ALA A 92 -4.55 8.40 5.73
C ALA A 92 -3.55 8.75 6.83
N SER A 93 -3.56 9.99 7.33
CA SER A 93 -2.70 10.44 8.43
C SER A 93 -1.21 10.12 8.14
N PHE A 94 -0.58 9.23 8.90
CA PHE A 94 0.77 8.73 8.64
C PHE A 94 0.96 8.17 7.22
N GLY A 95 -0.05 7.48 6.68
CA GLY A 95 -0.05 7.03 5.29
C GLY A 95 0.01 8.18 4.29
N GLY A 96 -0.40 9.39 4.68
CA GLY A 96 -0.24 10.61 3.90
C GLY A 96 1.22 11.06 3.77
N PHE A 97 2.06 10.86 4.79
CA PHE A 97 3.50 11.12 4.66
C PHE A 97 4.16 10.14 3.69
N VAL A 98 3.79 8.85 3.77
CA VAL A 98 4.25 7.83 2.83
C VAL A 98 3.80 8.13 1.40
N ALA A 99 2.55 8.56 1.21
CA ALA A 99 2.04 8.96 -0.09
C ALA A 99 2.80 10.14 -0.71
N GLN A 100 3.11 11.16 0.11
CA GLN A 100 3.90 12.32 -0.32
C GLN A 100 5.31 11.90 -0.73
N GLU A 101 6.00 11.12 0.11
CA GLU A 101 7.33 10.62 -0.19
C GLU A 101 7.31 9.78 -1.48
N PHE A 102 6.38 8.83 -1.62
CA PHE A 102 6.20 8.05 -2.84
C PHE A 102 6.04 8.93 -4.09
N ALA A 103 5.22 9.97 -4.01
CA ALA A 103 5.00 10.90 -5.12
C ALA A 103 6.21 11.76 -5.46
N ILE A 104 7.16 11.95 -4.55
CA ILE A 104 8.42 12.66 -4.83
C ILE A 104 9.39 11.71 -5.53
N VAL A 105 9.52 10.49 -5.01
CA VAL A 105 10.66 9.62 -5.32
C VAL A 105 10.46 8.75 -6.56
N VAL A 106 9.23 8.56 -7.02
CA VAL A 106 8.93 7.84 -8.27
C VAL A 106 9.21 8.71 -9.52
N TYR A 107 9.37 10.01 -9.34
CA TYR A 107 9.65 10.96 -10.43
C TYR A 107 11.04 11.60 -10.36
N GLU A 108 11.93 11.06 -9.51
CA GLU A 108 13.37 11.30 -9.58
C GLU A 108 14.04 10.32 -10.55
#